data_AF-A0AAY4AEE5-F1
#
_entry.id   AF-A0AAY4AEE5-F1
#
_cell.length_a   1.000
_cell.length_b   1.000
_cell.length_c   1.000
_cell.angle_alpha   90.00
_cell.angle_beta   90.00
_cell.angle_gamma   90.00
#
_symmetry.space_group_name_H-M   'P 1'
#
loop_
_entity.id
_entity.type
_entity.pdbx_description
1 polymer ?
#
loop_
_entity_poly.entity_id
_entity_poly.type
_entity_poly.pdbx_seq_one_letter_code
_entity_poly.pdbx_strand_id
1 'polypeptide(L)'
;MTARKSGSRLETEIERCRSEAQWDKIPELVRQLSAKLISNGGANRLPRPAFRPRTLRYSDDLGELLLGEAKLQQYLKENPIKQGASPRGNRPRLVEVRKHLTAALDRGNLKPDYTAGGSLLMAKLSYVEGDHREALSQYSRVNLDQLQLVGTPVYRLSMIAEAYATKGELTLSLLTVPSPHLAGNTLAYQPEDPGSNPTYYHRVPEQDT
;
A
#
# COMPACT_ATOMS: atom_id res chain seq x y z
N MET A 1 2.22 30.97 -19.33
CA MET A 1 1.25 31.09 -18.22
C MET A 1 0.43 29.81 -18.16
N THR A 2 0.62 28.97 -17.14
CA THR A 2 -0.20 27.76 -16.94
C THR A 2 -1.38 28.11 -16.04
N ALA A 3 -2.60 28.03 -16.60
CA ALA A 3 -3.82 28.31 -15.88
C ALA A 3 -3.97 27.34 -14.70
N ARG A 4 -3.92 27.85 -13.46
CA ARG A 4 -4.29 27.08 -12.27
C ARG A 4 -5.78 26.78 -12.37
N LYS A 5 -6.14 25.50 -12.48
CA LYS A 5 -7.52 25.02 -12.36
C LYS A 5 -8.06 25.51 -11.02
N SER A 6 -8.92 26.53 -11.03
CA SER A 6 -9.55 27.05 -9.82
C SER A 6 -10.58 26.04 -9.32
N GLY A 7 -10.15 25.13 -8.46
CA GLY A 7 -11.06 24.37 -7.61
C GLY A 7 -11.80 25.32 -6.67
N SER A 8 -12.97 24.92 -6.19
CA SER A 8 -13.65 25.69 -5.15
C SER A 8 -12.76 25.78 -3.88
N ARG A 9 -12.93 26.83 -3.06
CA ARG A 9 -12.13 27.04 -1.83
C ARG A 9 -11.98 25.77 -0.98
N LEU A 10 -13.01 24.93 -0.95
CA LEU A 10 -13.01 23.65 -0.23
C LEU A 10 -12.11 22.58 -0.88
N GLU A 11 -12.12 22.45 -2.20
CA GLU A 11 -11.25 21.50 -2.92
C GLU A 11 -9.77 21.87 -2.74
N THR A 12 -9.46 23.17 -2.76
CA THR A 12 -8.09 23.65 -2.52
C THR A 12 -7.62 23.32 -1.10
N GLU A 13 -8.50 23.47 -0.10
CA GLU A 13 -8.18 23.12 1.29
C GLU A 13 -8.00 21.61 1.48
N ILE A 14 -8.79 20.78 0.80
CA ILE A 14 -8.61 19.32 0.79
C ILE A 14 -7.24 18.97 0.21
N GLU A 15 -6.88 19.51 -0.95
CA GLU A 15 -5.57 19.25 -1.58
C GLU A 15 -4.41 19.69 -0.69
N ARG A 16 -4.55 20.84 -0.02
CA ARG A 16 -3.59 21.35 0.95
C ARG A 16 -3.45 20.38 2.14
N CYS A 17 -4.55 19.97 2.76
CA CYS A 17 -4.53 19.04 3.89
C CYS A 17 -3.87 17.70 3.52
N ARG A 18 -4.13 17.18 2.31
CA ARG A 18 -3.47 15.96 1.81
C ARG A 18 -1.97 16.17 1.62
N SER A 19 -1.56 17.32 1.11
CA SER A 19 -0.15 17.65 0.87
C SER A 19 0.63 17.89 2.16
N GLU A 20 -0.03 18.44 3.19
CA GLU A 20 0.54 18.67 4.53
C GLU A 20 0.32 17.50 5.50
N ALA A 21 -0.23 16.36 5.03
CA ALA A 21 -0.55 15.18 5.83
C ALA A 21 -1.47 15.48 7.05
N GLN A 22 -2.37 16.45 6.93
CA GLN A 22 -3.35 16.84 7.95
C GLN A 22 -4.62 15.98 7.86
N TRP A 23 -4.45 14.67 8.04
CA TRP A 23 -5.51 13.68 7.83
C TRP A 23 -6.71 13.83 8.77
N ASP A 24 -6.51 14.40 9.97
CA ASP A 24 -7.57 14.61 10.96
C ASP A 24 -8.65 15.62 10.50
N LYS A 25 -8.30 16.53 9.58
CA LYS A 25 -9.24 17.53 9.02
C LYS A 25 -10.08 16.98 7.87
N ILE A 26 -9.62 15.93 7.20
CA ILE A 26 -10.23 15.40 5.98
C ILE A 26 -11.69 14.96 6.19
N PRO A 27 -12.07 14.23 7.26
CA PRO A 27 -13.46 13.81 7.46
C PRO A 27 -14.44 14.97 7.52
N GLU A 28 -14.06 16.07 8.18
CA GLU A 28 -14.90 17.26 8.29
C GLU A 28 -14.99 18.01 6.95
N LEU A 29 -13.90 18.11 6.20
CA LEU A 29 -13.91 18.71 4.87
C LEU A 29 -14.75 17.91 3.87
N VAL A 30 -14.72 16.57 3.95
CA VAL A 30 -15.58 15.68 3.15
C VAL A 30 -17.05 15.88 3.52
N ARG A 31 -17.38 16.00 4.81
CA ARG A 31 -18.74 16.30 5.26
C ARG A 31 -19.24 17.63 4.68
N GLN A 32 -18.40 18.66 4.66
CA GLN A 32 -18.70 19.96 4.06
C GLN A 32 -18.89 19.87 2.54
N LEU A 33 -18.12 19.02 1.86
CA LEU A 33 -18.22 18.79 0.41
C LEU A 33 -19.60 18.24 0.05
N SER A 34 -20.05 17.22 0.79
CA SER A 34 -21.38 16.64 0.63
C SER A 34 -22.49 17.64 0.98
N ALA A 35 -22.35 18.39 2.08
CA ALA A 35 -23.36 19.37 2.51
C ALA A 35 -23.55 20.53 1.52
N LYS A 36 -22.47 21.07 0.96
CA LYS A 36 -22.51 22.17 -0.01
C LYS A 36 -23.28 21.78 -1.28
N LEU A 37 -23.10 20.55 -1.75
CA LEU A 37 -23.77 20.07 -2.97
C LEU A 37 -25.24 19.74 -2.74
N ILE A 38 -25.61 19.32 -1.53
CA ILE A 38 -27.02 19.15 -1.13
C ILE A 38 -27.72 20.50 -1.03
N SER A 39 -27.07 21.51 -0.44
CA SER A 39 -27.62 22.87 -0.31
C SER A 39 -27.82 23.58 -1.65
N ASN A 40 -26.94 23.36 -2.62
CA ASN A 40 -27.02 23.97 -3.95
C ASN A 40 -27.99 23.23 -4.90
N GLY A 41 -28.46 22.05 -4.53
CA GLY A 41 -29.36 21.21 -5.31
C GLY A 41 -30.67 20.94 -4.59
N GLY A 42 -31.48 21.98 -4.35
CA GLY A 42 -32.90 21.91 -3.98
C GLY A 42 -33.35 20.62 -3.26
N ALA A 43 -32.98 20.48 -1.99
CA ALA A 43 -33.02 19.23 -1.23
C ALA A 43 -34.41 18.65 -0.85
N ASN A 44 -35.51 19.06 -1.49
CA ASN A 44 -36.84 18.55 -1.12
C ASN A 44 -37.36 17.37 -1.96
N ARG A 45 -36.63 16.91 -2.99
CA ARG A 45 -36.93 15.68 -3.73
C ARG A 45 -35.66 15.05 -4.30
N LEU A 46 -34.81 14.44 -3.47
CA LEU A 46 -33.73 13.62 -4.02
C LEU A 46 -34.34 12.34 -4.63
N PRO A 47 -34.13 12.08 -5.93
CA PRO A 47 -34.60 10.83 -6.52
C PRO A 47 -33.71 9.67 -6.05
N ARG A 48 -34.20 8.43 -6.22
CA ARG A 48 -33.50 7.18 -5.86
C ARG A 48 -32.02 7.21 -6.29
N PRO A 49 -31.09 6.46 -5.65
CA PRO A 49 -29.64 6.51 -5.92
C PRO A 49 -29.24 6.51 -7.40
N ALA A 50 -29.98 5.77 -8.25
CA ALA A 50 -29.77 5.70 -9.70
C ALA A 50 -30.01 7.03 -10.46
N PHE A 51 -30.78 7.96 -9.89
CA PHE A 51 -31.22 9.21 -10.51
C PHE A 51 -30.51 10.45 -9.97
N ARG A 52 -29.52 10.28 -9.08
CA ARG A 52 -28.70 11.43 -8.64
C ARG A 52 -27.89 12.01 -9.81
N PRO A 53 -27.79 13.34 -9.93
CA PRO A 53 -26.88 14.00 -10.88
C PRO A 53 -25.46 13.44 -10.79
N ARG A 54 -24.77 13.35 -11.93
CA ARG A 54 -23.38 12.84 -12.02
C ARG A 54 -22.43 13.58 -11.08
N THR A 55 -22.63 14.88 -10.88
CA THR A 55 -21.83 15.72 -9.97
C THR A 55 -21.96 15.31 -8.50
N LEU A 56 -23.17 14.94 -8.06
CA LEU A 56 -23.40 14.41 -6.72
C LEU A 56 -22.76 13.02 -6.56
N ARG A 57 -22.90 12.14 -7.55
CA ARG A 57 -22.26 10.81 -7.53
C ARG A 57 -20.72 10.90 -7.52
N TYR A 58 -20.14 11.80 -8.30
CA TYR A 58 -18.70 12.09 -8.27
C TYR A 58 -18.26 12.54 -6.88
N SER A 59 -19.03 13.41 -6.23
CA SER A 59 -18.68 13.89 -4.88
C SER A 59 -18.82 12.82 -3.82
N ASP A 60 -19.85 11.97 -3.91
CA ASP A 60 -20.04 10.85 -2.99
C ASP A 60 -18.81 9.92 -3.08
N ASP A 61 -18.40 9.54 -4.29
CA ASP A 61 -17.26 8.64 -4.49
C ASP A 61 -15.91 9.30 -4.15
N LEU A 62 -15.76 10.61 -4.42
CA LEU A 62 -14.58 11.37 -3.99
C LEU A 62 -14.49 11.44 -2.46
N GLY A 63 -15.63 11.60 -1.78
CA GLY A 63 -15.70 11.57 -0.32
C GLY A 63 -15.26 10.21 0.24
N GLU A 64 -15.76 9.11 -0.33
CA GLU A 64 -15.35 7.75 0.04
C GLU A 64 -13.84 7.54 -0.16
N LEU A 65 -13.28 7.99 -1.30
CA LEU A 65 -11.85 7.90 -1.57
C LEU A 65 -11.01 8.65 -0.51
N LEU A 66 -11.39 9.89 -0.20
CA LEU A 66 -10.68 10.75 0.75
C LEU A 66 -10.76 10.21 2.19
N LEU A 67 -11.91 9.65 2.58
CA LEU A 67 -12.07 9.00 3.88
C LEU A 67 -11.22 7.73 3.98
N GLY A 68 -11.21 6.90 2.94
CA GLY A 68 -10.36 5.71 2.87
C GLY A 68 -8.88 6.07 2.98
N GLU A 69 -8.43 7.08 2.24
CA GLU A 69 -7.05 7.58 2.32
C GLU A 69 -6.70 8.10 3.71
N ALA A 70 -7.51 8.99 4.29
CA ALA A 70 -7.23 9.58 5.59
C ALA A 70 -7.10 8.50 6.69
N LYS A 71 -8.02 7.54 6.71
CA LYS A 71 -7.99 6.41 7.67
C LYS A 71 -6.76 5.52 7.46
N LEU A 72 -6.39 5.24 6.21
CA LEU A 72 -5.19 4.47 5.90
C LEU A 72 -3.92 5.18 6.39
N GLN A 73 -3.81 6.47 6.11
CA GLN A 73 -2.65 7.27 6.49
C GLN A 73 -2.55 7.47 8.00
N GLN A 74 -3.66 7.68 8.70
CA GLN A 74 -3.71 7.69 10.17
C GLN A 74 -3.29 6.34 10.75
N TYR A 75 -3.80 5.23 10.19
CA TYR A 75 -3.39 3.90 10.61
C TYR A 75 -1.87 3.75 10.50
N LEU A 76 -1.27 4.09 9.35
CA LEU A 76 0.17 3.98 9.10
C LEU A 76 1.01 4.88 9.99
N LYS A 77 0.52 6.07 10.36
CA LYS A 77 1.17 6.97 11.31
C LYS A 77 1.29 6.33 12.70
N GLU A 78 0.22 5.69 13.16
CA GLU A 78 0.21 4.95 14.44
C GLU A 78 0.93 3.60 14.35
N ASN A 79 1.05 3.06 13.13
CA ASN A 79 1.53 1.72 12.84
C ASN A 79 2.60 1.73 11.74
N PRO A 80 3.80 2.29 11.97
CA PRO A 80 4.85 2.34 10.96
C PRO A 80 5.20 0.94 10.42
N ILE A 81 5.37 0.83 9.11
CA ILE A 81 5.82 -0.42 8.47
C ILE A 81 7.34 -0.50 8.70
N LYS A 82 7.78 -1.50 9.46
CA LYS A 82 9.20 -1.77 9.68
C LYS A 82 9.65 -2.83 8.67
N GLN A 83 10.85 -2.67 8.11
CA GLN A 83 11.45 -3.69 7.24
C GLN A 83 11.53 -5.03 7.99
N GLY A 84 11.06 -6.10 7.35
CA GLY A 84 11.04 -7.45 7.94
C GLY A 84 9.94 -7.69 8.99
N ALA A 85 9.00 -6.77 9.19
CA ALA A 85 7.84 -7.02 10.05
C ALA A 85 6.82 -7.94 9.36
N SER A 86 6.26 -8.89 10.11
CA SER A 86 5.18 -9.74 9.59
C SER A 86 3.99 -8.93 9.08
N PRO A 87 3.32 -9.41 8.01
CA PRO A 87 2.02 -8.92 7.57
C PRO A 87 1.09 -8.57 8.72
N ARG A 88 0.57 -7.35 8.70
CA ARG A 88 -0.44 -6.93 9.67
C ARG A 88 -1.75 -7.53 9.18
N GLY A 89 -2.05 -8.75 9.62
CA GLY A 89 -3.28 -9.46 9.27
C GLY A 89 -4.55 -8.65 9.53
N ASN A 90 -5.69 -9.16 9.09
CA ASN A 90 -6.96 -8.44 9.01
C ASN A 90 -7.29 -7.66 10.30
N ARG A 91 -7.17 -6.32 10.25
CA ARG A 91 -7.51 -5.42 11.37
C ARG A 91 -8.81 -4.68 11.05
N PRO A 92 -9.72 -4.50 12.02
CA PRO A 92 -11.01 -3.82 11.79
C PRO A 92 -10.88 -2.45 11.09
N ARG A 93 -9.84 -1.67 11.42
CA ARG A 93 -9.57 -0.37 10.77
C ARG A 93 -9.21 -0.51 9.28
N LEU A 94 -8.49 -1.57 8.89
CA LEU A 94 -8.12 -1.82 7.49
C LEU A 94 -9.32 -2.33 6.68
N VAL A 95 -10.22 -3.12 7.28
CA VAL A 95 -11.51 -3.49 6.67
C VAL A 95 -12.33 -2.25 6.33
N GLU A 96 -12.35 -1.27 7.23
CA GLU A 96 -13.07 -0.02 7.00
C GLU A 96 -12.46 0.81 5.87
N VAL A 97 -11.12 0.90 5.81
CA VAL A 97 -10.40 1.50 4.68
C VAL A 97 -10.78 0.79 3.37
N ARG A 98 -10.72 -0.54 3.36
CA ARG A 98 -11.06 -1.37 2.19
C ARG A 98 -12.46 -1.06 1.69
N LYS A 99 -13.44 -1.02 2.60
CA LYS A 99 -14.84 -0.69 2.29
C LYS A 99 -14.97 0.67 1.60
N HIS A 100 -14.32 1.70 2.13
CA HIS A 100 -14.34 3.04 1.54
C HIS A 100 -13.71 3.06 0.14
N LEU A 101 -12.52 2.48 -0.02
CA LEU A 101 -11.81 2.46 -1.30
C LEU A 101 -12.55 1.63 -2.37
N THR A 102 -13.13 0.49 -2.00
CA THR A 102 -13.95 -0.34 -2.90
C THR A 102 -15.21 0.43 -3.32
N ALA A 103 -15.90 1.09 -2.39
CA ALA A 103 -17.07 1.90 -2.72
C ALA A 103 -16.74 3.04 -3.71
N ALA A 104 -15.58 3.67 -3.56
CA ALA A 104 -15.11 4.74 -4.45
C ALA A 104 -14.75 4.23 -5.86
N LEU A 105 -14.14 3.04 -5.96
CA LEU A 105 -13.65 2.49 -7.22
C LEU A 105 -14.74 1.76 -8.02
N ASP A 106 -15.59 0.96 -7.37
CA ASP A 106 -16.57 0.09 -8.05
C ASP A 106 -17.66 0.87 -8.78
N ARG A 107 -17.98 2.08 -8.29
CA ARG A 107 -19.07 2.90 -8.84
C ARG A 107 -18.66 3.68 -10.10
N GLY A 108 -17.35 3.83 -10.35
CA GLY A 108 -16.82 4.40 -11.59
C GLY A 108 -17.18 5.87 -11.86
N ASN A 109 -17.59 6.66 -10.86
CA ASN A 109 -17.91 8.08 -11.08
C ASN A 109 -16.70 9.03 -10.93
N LEU A 110 -15.55 8.52 -10.51
CA LEU A 110 -14.32 9.29 -10.32
C LEU A 110 -13.66 9.68 -11.66
N LYS A 111 -12.91 10.79 -11.64
CA LYS A 111 -12.03 11.15 -12.76
C LYS A 111 -10.85 10.16 -12.82
N PRO A 112 -10.26 9.91 -14.01
CA PRO A 112 -9.16 8.96 -14.18
C PRO A 112 -8.01 9.16 -13.20
N ASP A 113 -7.69 10.42 -12.88
CA ASP A 113 -6.66 10.78 -11.91
C ASP A 113 -6.94 10.26 -10.49
N TYR A 114 -8.18 10.39 -10.03
CA TYR A 114 -8.61 9.91 -8.72
C TYR A 114 -8.82 8.40 -8.72
N THR A 115 -9.26 7.81 -9.84
CA THR A 115 -9.32 6.35 -10.01
C THR A 115 -7.92 5.74 -9.89
N ALA A 116 -6.94 6.28 -10.61
CA ALA A 116 -5.55 5.84 -10.51
C ALA A 116 -5.02 5.98 -9.08
N GLY A 117 -5.24 7.13 -8.44
CA GLY A 117 -4.86 7.34 -7.03
C GLY A 117 -5.53 6.34 -6.07
N GLY A 118 -6.82 6.04 -6.27
CA GLY A 118 -7.54 5.03 -5.48
C GLY A 118 -6.99 3.63 -5.67
N SER A 119 -6.59 3.26 -6.89
CA SER A 119 -5.92 1.98 -7.14
C SER A 119 -4.55 1.90 -6.46
N LEU A 120 -3.77 2.99 -6.42
CA LEU A 120 -2.52 3.04 -5.67
C LEU A 120 -2.75 2.87 -4.16
N LEU A 121 -3.80 3.49 -3.61
CA LEU A 121 -4.18 3.31 -2.21
C LEU A 121 -4.65 1.89 -1.91
N MET A 122 -5.39 1.26 -2.83
CA MET A 122 -5.79 -0.14 -2.70
C MET A 122 -4.58 -1.08 -2.73
N ALA A 123 -3.61 -0.81 -3.61
CA ALA A 123 -2.35 -1.56 -3.66
C ALA A 123 -1.55 -1.42 -2.35
N LYS A 124 -1.45 -0.18 -1.82
CA LYS A 124 -0.83 0.09 -0.53
C LYS A 124 -1.53 -0.65 0.61
N LEU A 125 -2.87 -0.64 0.63
CA LEU A 125 -3.65 -1.39 1.62
C LEU A 125 -3.34 -2.89 1.56
N SER A 126 -3.36 -3.49 0.36
CA SER A 126 -3.02 -4.91 0.19
C SER A 126 -1.59 -5.22 0.65
N TYR A 127 -0.63 -4.33 0.39
CA TYR A 127 0.74 -4.48 0.92
C TYR A 127 0.77 -4.47 2.45
N VAL A 128 0.04 -3.56 3.10
CA VAL A 128 -0.05 -3.46 4.57
C VAL A 128 -0.71 -4.71 5.18
N GLU A 129 -1.72 -5.26 4.53
CA GLU A 129 -2.39 -6.50 4.93
C GLU A 129 -1.54 -7.76 4.65
N GLY A 130 -0.45 -7.62 3.88
CA GLY A 130 0.47 -8.69 3.49
C GLY A 130 0.09 -9.45 2.23
N ASP A 131 -0.96 -9.04 1.52
CA ASP A 131 -1.27 -9.58 0.20
C ASP A 131 -0.40 -8.90 -0.86
N HIS A 132 0.86 -9.32 -0.88
CA HIS A 132 1.89 -8.80 -1.79
C HIS A 132 1.57 -9.09 -3.26
N ARG A 133 0.91 -10.21 -3.54
CA ARG A 133 0.54 -10.60 -4.90
C ARG A 133 -0.53 -9.67 -5.46
N GLU A 134 -1.56 -9.39 -4.67
CA GLU A 134 -2.61 -8.45 -5.07
C GLU A 134 -2.05 -7.02 -5.17
N ALA A 135 -1.20 -6.59 -4.24
CA ALA A 135 -0.53 -5.29 -4.32
C ALA A 135 0.25 -5.11 -5.63
N LEU A 136 1.05 -6.11 -6.02
CA LEU A 136 1.82 -6.07 -7.27
C LEU A 136 0.92 -6.08 -8.52
N SER A 137 -0.16 -6.86 -8.49
CA SER A 137 -1.19 -6.87 -9.55
C SER A 137 -1.80 -5.49 -9.75
N GLN A 138 -2.20 -4.82 -8.67
CA GLN A 138 -2.76 -3.47 -8.71
C GLN A 138 -1.77 -2.45 -9.26
N TYR A 139 -0.51 -2.45 -8.80
CA TYR A 139 0.51 -1.53 -9.33
C TYR A 139 0.81 -1.75 -10.82
N SER A 140 0.71 -3.00 -11.29
CA SER A 140 0.90 -3.33 -12.70
C SER A 140 -0.24 -2.80 -13.58
N ARG A 141 -1.48 -2.79 -13.05
CA ARG A 141 -2.67 -2.26 -13.76
C ARG A 141 -2.68 -0.74 -13.89
N VAL A 142 -2.14 -0.01 -12.90
CA VAL A 142 -2.11 1.47 -12.92
C VAL A 142 -1.06 2.02 -13.90
N ASN A 143 -0.07 1.20 -14.29
CA ASN A 143 1.06 1.58 -15.14
C ASN A 143 1.75 2.87 -14.66
N LEU A 144 2.53 2.74 -13.59
CA LEU A 144 3.17 3.88 -12.89
C LEU A 144 3.95 4.82 -13.83
N ASP A 145 4.55 4.28 -14.90
CA ASP A 145 5.39 5.02 -15.84
C ASP A 145 4.61 6.02 -16.71
N GLN A 146 3.30 5.87 -16.79
CA GLN A 146 2.41 6.77 -17.53
C GLN A 146 1.80 7.88 -16.66
N LEU A 147 2.09 7.89 -15.35
CA LEU A 147 1.52 8.89 -14.45
C LEU A 147 2.19 10.25 -14.64
N GLN A 148 1.37 11.30 -14.79
CA GLN A 148 1.87 12.66 -14.96
C GLN A 148 2.57 13.16 -13.68
N LEU A 149 3.81 13.64 -13.84
CA LEU A 149 4.59 14.23 -12.74
C LEU A 149 4.61 15.76 -12.78
N VAL A 150 4.66 16.36 -13.98
CA VAL A 150 4.77 17.82 -14.13
C VAL A 150 3.43 18.49 -13.83
N GLY A 151 3.46 19.47 -12.91
CA GLY A 151 2.26 20.20 -12.47
C GLY A 151 1.35 19.39 -11.54
N THR A 152 1.79 18.22 -11.09
CA THR A 152 1.05 17.35 -10.18
C THR A 152 1.18 17.84 -8.74
N PRO A 153 0.09 17.87 -7.95
CA PRO A 153 0.14 18.25 -6.53
C PRO A 153 1.08 17.36 -5.71
N VAL A 154 1.68 17.93 -4.67
CA VAL A 154 2.68 17.25 -3.82
C VAL A 154 2.17 15.93 -3.25
N TYR A 155 0.93 15.88 -2.73
CA TYR A 155 0.36 14.64 -2.19
C TYR A 155 0.39 13.48 -3.19
N ARG A 156 0.20 13.78 -4.49
CA ARG A 156 0.15 12.77 -5.54
C ARG A 156 1.54 12.33 -5.97
N LEU A 157 2.51 13.25 -5.98
CA LEU A 157 3.92 12.89 -6.16
C LEU A 157 4.39 11.95 -5.05
N SER A 158 4.06 12.23 -3.79
CA SER A 158 4.36 11.34 -2.66
C SER A 158 3.73 9.96 -2.85
N MET A 159 2.46 9.90 -3.24
CA MET A 159 1.77 8.63 -3.51
C MET A 159 2.44 7.82 -4.63
N ILE A 160 2.87 8.47 -5.71
CA ILE A 160 3.58 7.81 -6.82
C ILE A 160 4.95 7.30 -6.35
N ALA A 161 5.71 8.11 -5.62
CA ALA A 161 7.02 7.73 -5.10
C ALA A 161 6.91 6.51 -4.17
N GLU A 162 5.95 6.51 -3.26
CA GLU A 162 5.66 5.37 -2.37
C GLU A 162 5.26 4.12 -3.16
N ALA A 163 4.44 4.26 -4.21
CA ALA A 163 4.06 3.15 -5.06
C ALA A 163 5.26 2.51 -5.78
N TYR A 164 6.19 3.32 -6.29
CA TYR A 164 7.44 2.81 -6.88
C TYR A 164 8.30 2.09 -5.84
N ALA A 165 8.44 2.65 -4.64
CA ALA A 165 9.20 2.03 -3.56
C ALA A 165 8.63 0.65 -3.19
N THR A 166 7.32 0.55 -2.95
CA THR A 166 6.66 -0.72 -2.62
C THR A 166 6.72 -1.71 -3.79
N LYS A 167 6.44 -1.28 -5.03
CA LYS A 167 6.52 -2.15 -6.21
C LYS A 167 7.93 -2.71 -6.39
N GLY A 168 8.96 -1.88 -6.19
CA GLY A 168 10.37 -2.28 -6.27
C GLY A 168 10.73 -3.32 -5.22
N GLU A 169 10.38 -3.09 -3.96
CA GLU A 169 10.61 -4.03 -2.86
C GLU A 169 9.96 -5.39 -3.12
N LEU A 170 8.69 -5.39 -3.56
CA LEU A 170 7.96 -6.61 -3.90
C LEU A 170 8.54 -7.36 -5.09
N THR A 171 9.02 -6.63 -6.11
CA THR A 171 9.61 -7.26 -7.29
C THR A 171 10.96 -7.88 -6.94
N LEU A 172 11.78 -7.18 -6.15
CA LEU A 172 13.09 -7.67 -5.71
C LEU A 172 12.97 -8.89 -4.79
N SER A 173 11.97 -8.92 -3.90
CA SER A 173 11.74 -10.08 -3.02
C SER A 173 11.33 -11.34 -3.79
N LEU A 174 10.61 -11.19 -4.90
CA LEU A 174 10.30 -12.30 -5.81
C LEU A 174 11.53 -12.79 -6.61
N LEU A 175 12.53 -11.94 -6.81
CA LEU A 175 13.78 -12.30 -7.50
C LEU A 175 14.82 -12.92 -6.55
N THR A 176 14.73 -12.66 -5.24
CA THR A 176 15.69 -13.12 -4.22
C THR A 176 15.28 -14.39 -3.49
N VAL A 177 14.28 -15.16 -3.97
CA VAL A 177 14.04 -16.52 -3.45
C VAL A 177 15.33 -17.34 -3.64
N PRO A 178 16.07 -17.70 -2.58
CA PRO A 178 17.20 -18.59 -2.75
C PRO A 178 16.62 -19.96 -3.11
N SER A 179 17.07 -20.53 -4.22
CA SER A 179 16.80 -21.93 -4.53
C SER A 179 17.17 -22.79 -3.30
N PRO A 180 16.27 -23.67 -2.79
CA PRO A 180 16.57 -24.52 -1.64
C PRO A 180 17.56 -25.67 -1.94
N HIS A 181 18.42 -25.52 -2.95
CA HIS A 181 19.34 -26.58 -3.41
C HIS A 181 20.83 -26.27 -3.21
N LEU A 182 21.19 -25.26 -2.42
CA LEU A 182 22.59 -24.98 -2.07
C LEU A 182 22.88 -25.02 -0.56
N ALA A 183 22.02 -25.66 0.23
CA ALA A 183 22.39 -26.15 1.56
C ALA A 183 22.99 -27.56 1.46
N GLY A 184 24.06 -27.69 0.68
CA GLY A 184 24.78 -28.94 0.48
C GLY A 184 26.27 -28.74 0.73
N ASN A 185 26.77 -29.42 1.76
CA ASN A 185 28.18 -29.61 2.10
C ASN A 185 28.94 -28.42 2.71
N THR A 186 28.58 -28.05 3.94
CA THR A 186 29.61 -27.70 4.93
C THR A 186 29.96 -28.98 5.68
N LEU A 187 30.92 -29.75 5.14
CA LEU A 187 31.58 -30.81 5.92
C LEU A 187 32.26 -30.12 7.10
N ALA A 188 31.74 -30.38 8.30
CA ALA A 188 32.37 -29.97 9.55
C ALA A 188 33.74 -30.65 9.63
N TYR A 189 34.80 -29.87 9.48
CA TYR A 189 36.16 -30.26 9.83
C TYR A 189 36.24 -30.27 11.36
N GLN A 190 36.21 -31.47 11.98
CA GLN A 190 36.58 -31.62 13.38
C GLN A 190 38.12 -31.54 13.47
N PRO A 191 38.69 -30.66 14.32
CA PRO A 191 40.11 -30.71 14.60
C PRO A 191 40.39 -31.86 15.57
N GLU A 192 41.24 -32.80 15.14
CA GLU A 192 41.85 -33.83 15.99
C GLU A 192 42.68 -33.16 17.11
N ASP A 193 42.41 -33.55 18.35
CA ASP A 193 43.09 -33.07 19.56
C ASP A 193 44.54 -33.62 19.62
N PRO A 194 45.59 -32.78 19.70
CA PRO A 194 46.96 -33.26 19.78
C PRO A 194 47.40 -33.31 21.24
N GLY A 195 47.23 -34.45 21.91
CA GLY A 195 47.89 -34.63 23.20
C GLY A 195 47.36 -35.73 24.11
N SER A 196 47.72 -36.98 23.82
CA SER A 196 48.14 -37.97 24.85
C SER A 196 48.66 -39.24 24.16
N ASN A 197 49.98 -39.40 24.18
CA ASN A 197 50.73 -40.61 23.85
C ASN A 197 51.14 -41.29 25.19
N PRO A 198 51.83 -42.45 25.25
CA PRO A 198 51.78 -43.72 24.50
C PRO A 198 51.45 -44.91 25.44
N THR A 199 51.07 -46.07 24.91
CA THR A 199 51.54 -47.35 25.50
C THR A 199 51.64 -48.45 24.45
N TYR A 200 52.88 -48.77 24.13
CA TYR A 200 53.32 -50.06 23.60
C TYR A 200 52.79 -51.20 24.49
N TYR A 201 52.01 -52.11 23.91
CA TYR A 201 52.01 -53.50 24.35
C TYR A 201 51.99 -54.43 23.14
N HIS A 202 53.07 -55.21 23.06
CA HIS A 202 53.23 -56.41 22.27
C HIS A 202 52.05 -57.38 22.44
N ARG A 203 51.51 -57.89 21.34
CA ARG A 203 51.11 -59.30 21.24
C ARG A 203 51.27 -59.79 19.79
N VAL A 204 52.23 -60.68 19.59
CA VAL A 204 52.41 -61.63 18.48
C VAL A 204 52.02 -63.00 19.07
N PRO A 205 51.71 -64.09 18.33
CA PRO A 205 51.47 -64.29 16.88
C PRO A 205 50.09 -64.91 16.58
N GLU A 206 49.72 -64.98 15.30
CA GLU A 206 49.25 -66.25 14.73
C GLU A 206 49.62 -66.28 13.23
N GLN A 207 50.36 -67.33 12.87
CA GLN A 207 50.82 -67.61 11.51
C GLN A 207 49.73 -68.40 10.80
N ASP A 208 49.31 -67.93 9.61
CA ASP A 208 48.77 -68.80 8.57
C ASP A 208 49.79 -68.82 7.43
N THR A 209 50.64 -69.85 7.43
CA THR A 209 51.13 -70.66 6.28
C THR A 209 52.31 -71.54 6.71
#